data_AF-A0A6C0APF7-F1
#
_entry.id   AF-A0A6C0APF7-F1
#
_cell.length_a   1.000
_cell.length_b   1.000
_cell.length_c   1.000
_cell.angle_alpha   90.00
_cell.angle_beta   90.00
_cell.angle_gamma   90.00
#
_symmetry.space_group_name_H-M   'P 1'
#
loop_
_entity.id
_entity.type
_entity.pdbx_description
1 polymer ?
#
loop_
_entity_poly.entity_id
_entity_poly.type
_entity_poly.pdbx_seq_one_letter_code
_entity_poly.pdbx_strand_id
1 'polypeptide(L)'
;MASKPWPMLKEEYQKQYDSIAEYINKRLGNNIDTLRDALSQYVQHAGVATDPANDQIYNTILSTSKEINDNKTALLNLNSTLSQAIKDYTKTVDMDGALQENGKLQTAIKTLEKELSEASEDEQSALVRDEVLRTRDTNVTRHQLFLLGRPLRPSFIPFLWALSILFIGVSVLLITQFFPIPVEQWPYVLAYIGRIFAEPWIWMSLLGSACIVIFFLVLKLIGFFK
;
A
#
# COMPACT_ATOMS: atom_id res chain seq x y z
N MET A 1 28.14 -27.78 -18.95
CA MET A 1 28.61 -26.40 -18.69
C MET A 1 27.59 -25.74 -17.79
N ALA A 2 27.96 -25.37 -16.56
CA ALA A 2 27.02 -24.69 -15.65
C ALA A 2 26.59 -23.36 -16.29
N SER A 3 25.29 -23.18 -16.51
CA SER A 3 24.76 -21.90 -16.98
C SER A 3 25.10 -20.82 -15.95
N LYS A 4 25.66 -19.69 -16.41
CA LYS A 4 25.92 -18.54 -15.53
C LYS A 4 24.60 -18.16 -14.84
N PRO A 5 24.61 -17.79 -13.55
CA PRO A 5 23.39 -17.39 -12.84
C PRO A 5 22.79 -16.13 -13.47
N TRP A 6 21.46 -16.02 -13.46
CA TRP A 6 20.71 -14.93 -14.11
C TRP A 6 21.21 -13.51 -13.79
N PRO A 7 21.61 -13.16 -12.56
CA PRO A 7 22.15 -11.84 -12.25
C PRO A 7 23.39 -11.47 -13.08
N MET A 8 24.30 -12.43 -13.31
CA MET A 8 25.51 -12.18 -14.11
C MET A 8 25.19 -12.05 -15.60
N LEU A 9 24.26 -12.87 -16.11
CA LEU A 9 23.78 -12.74 -17.49
C LEU A 9 23.10 -11.39 -17.71
N LYS A 10 22.26 -10.97 -16.77
CA LYS A 10 21.57 -9.68 -16.80
C LYS A 10 22.57 -8.52 -16.87
N GLU A 11 23.62 -8.54 -16.04
CA GLU A 11 24.65 -7.51 -16.04
C GLU A 11 25.42 -7.44 -17.37
N GLU A 12 25.76 -8.59 -17.94
CA GLU A 12 26.44 -8.69 -19.24
C GLU A 12 25.56 -8.12 -20.37
N TYR A 13 24.26 -8.45 -20.37
CA TYR A 13 23.30 -7.89 -21.33
C TYR A 13 23.05 -6.40 -21.12
N GLN A 14 22.98 -5.94 -19.88
CA GLN A 14 22.82 -4.51 -19.57
C GLN A 14 23.99 -3.70 -20.13
N LYS A 15 25.22 -4.18 -19.92
CA LYS A 15 26.42 -3.52 -20.44
C LYS A 15 26.43 -3.44 -21.97
N GLN A 16 26.02 -4.50 -22.65
CA GLN A 16 25.90 -4.51 -24.11
C GLN A 16 24.81 -3.55 -24.59
N TYR A 17 23.66 -3.53 -23.91
CA TYR A 17 22.57 -2.60 -24.20
C TYR A 17 23.01 -1.14 -23.99
N ASP A 18 23.68 -0.82 -22.88
CA ASP A 18 24.10 0.54 -22.55
C ASP A 18 25.05 1.10 -23.61
N SER A 19 25.96 0.28 -24.13
CA SER A 19 26.85 0.68 -25.24
C SER A 19 26.07 1.01 -26.51
N ILE A 20 25.02 0.24 -26.84
CA ILE A 20 24.18 0.49 -28.01
C ILE A 20 23.29 1.72 -27.78
N ALA A 21 22.72 1.84 -26.58
CA ALA A 21 21.89 2.97 -26.19
C ALA A 21 22.69 4.28 -26.20
N GLU A 22 23.96 4.26 -25.76
CA GLU A 22 24.85 5.40 -25.86
C GLU A 22 25.08 5.83 -27.32
N TYR A 23 25.33 4.87 -28.22
CA TYR A 23 25.44 5.16 -29.65
C TYR A 23 24.14 5.78 -30.21
N ILE A 24 22.99 5.20 -29.89
CA ILE A 24 21.68 5.70 -30.34
C ILE A 24 21.45 7.14 -29.87
N ASN A 25 21.71 7.41 -28.59
CA ASN A 25 21.42 8.70 -27.98
C ASN A 25 22.41 9.81 -28.39
N LYS A 26 23.69 9.46 -28.58
CA LYS A 26 24.74 10.48 -28.80
C LYS A 26 25.22 10.60 -30.24
N ARG A 27 25.12 9.53 -31.04
CA ARG A 27 25.80 9.44 -32.35
C ARG A 27 24.85 9.17 -33.51
N LEU A 28 23.76 8.44 -33.31
CA LEU A 28 22.85 8.08 -34.40
C LEU A 28 22.26 9.31 -35.11
N GLY A 29 21.80 10.32 -34.36
CA GLY A 29 21.27 11.56 -34.94
C GLY A 29 22.30 12.24 -35.86
N ASN A 30 23.51 12.47 -35.35
CA ASN A 30 24.61 13.06 -36.10
C ASN A 30 25.01 12.21 -37.32
N ASN A 31 25.02 10.88 -37.19
CA ASN A 31 25.32 9.97 -38.29
C ASN A 31 24.23 10.02 -39.38
N ILE A 32 22.96 10.16 -39.01
CA ILE A 32 21.85 10.33 -39.97
C ILE A 32 21.98 11.68 -40.70
N ASP A 33 22.25 12.76 -39.97
CA ASP A 33 22.47 14.09 -40.57
C ASP A 33 23.69 14.09 -41.50
N THR A 34 24.81 13.50 -41.06
CA THR A 34 26.03 13.34 -41.87
C THR A 34 25.75 12.53 -43.14
N LEU A 35 24.99 11.44 -43.02
CA LEU A 35 24.62 10.60 -44.16
C LEU A 35 23.72 11.38 -45.14
N ARG A 36 22.73 12.12 -44.64
CA ARG A 36 21.84 12.96 -45.45
C ARG A 36 22.63 14.01 -46.21
N ASP A 37 23.52 14.72 -45.53
CA ASP A 37 24.28 15.82 -46.10
C ASP A 37 25.31 15.30 -47.10
N ALA A 38 25.99 14.19 -46.79
CA ALA A 38 26.91 13.52 -47.71
C ALA A 38 26.19 12.99 -48.95
N LEU A 39 24.99 12.38 -48.80
CA LEU A 39 24.18 11.96 -49.94
C LEU A 39 23.73 13.16 -50.79
N SER A 40 23.33 14.27 -50.17
CA SER A 40 22.95 15.48 -50.90
C SER A 40 24.12 16.06 -51.69
N GLN A 41 25.29 16.17 -51.07
CA GLN A 41 26.52 16.61 -51.74
C GLN A 41 26.91 15.65 -52.86
N TYR A 42 26.88 14.34 -52.60
CA TYR A 42 27.19 13.35 -53.62
C TYR A 42 26.26 13.48 -54.83
N VAL A 43 24.95 13.64 -54.63
CA VAL A 43 23.98 13.83 -55.72
C VAL A 43 24.18 15.17 -56.45
N GLN A 44 24.53 16.24 -55.74
CA GLN A 44 24.87 17.54 -56.35
C GLN A 44 26.18 17.49 -57.14
N HIS A 45 27.11 16.62 -56.76
CA HIS A 45 28.40 16.40 -57.42
C HIS A 45 28.39 15.24 -58.44
N ALA A 46 27.34 14.39 -58.46
CA ALA A 46 27.21 13.16 -59.25
C ALA A 46 27.21 13.35 -60.79
N GLY A 47 27.45 14.55 -61.30
CA GLY A 47 27.72 14.81 -62.71
C GLY A 47 29.21 14.79 -63.09
N VAL A 48 30.15 14.76 -62.13
CA VAL A 48 31.58 14.85 -62.42
C VAL A 48 32.24 13.50 -62.14
N ALA A 49 32.41 12.72 -63.21
CA ALA A 49 33.04 11.41 -63.22
C ALA A 49 34.40 11.42 -62.50
N THR A 50 34.40 10.98 -61.24
CA THR A 50 35.62 10.69 -60.48
C THR A 50 35.47 9.30 -59.88
N ASP A 51 36.53 8.50 -59.90
CA ASP A 51 36.56 7.13 -59.41
C ASP A 51 35.97 7.05 -57.98
N PRO A 52 34.89 6.27 -57.74
CA PRO A 52 34.25 6.15 -56.44
C PRO A 52 35.20 5.74 -55.31
N ALA A 53 36.32 5.10 -55.62
CA ALA A 53 37.32 4.69 -54.64
C ALA A 53 38.07 5.88 -54.01
N ASN A 54 38.21 7.00 -54.73
CA ASN A 54 38.93 8.20 -54.28
C ASN A 54 38.00 9.34 -53.83
N ASP A 55 36.68 9.14 -53.91
CA ASP A 55 35.69 10.15 -53.49
C ASP A 55 35.50 10.09 -51.96
N GLN A 56 35.92 11.15 -51.29
CA GLN A 56 35.79 11.31 -49.84
C GLN A 56 34.32 11.32 -49.38
N ILE A 57 33.40 11.83 -50.20
CA ILE A 57 31.96 11.88 -49.90
C ILE A 57 31.38 10.47 -49.97
N TYR A 58 31.73 9.71 -51.02
CA TYR A 58 31.31 8.32 -51.16
C TYR A 58 31.83 7.44 -50.00
N ASN A 59 33.10 7.60 -49.62
CA ASN A 59 33.69 6.89 -48.48
C ASN A 59 32.99 7.23 -47.16
N THR A 60 32.58 8.49 -46.97
CA THR A 60 31.82 8.93 -45.79
C THR A 60 30.42 8.29 -45.73
N ILE A 61 29.75 8.16 -46.88
CA ILE A 61 28.46 7.46 -46.98
C ILE A 61 28.63 5.99 -46.59
N LEU A 62 29.66 5.33 -47.14
CA LEU A 62 29.92 3.91 -46.90
C LEU A 62 30.27 3.64 -45.43
N SER A 63 31.15 4.43 -44.82
CA SER A 63 31.55 4.25 -43.41
C SER A 63 30.39 4.52 -42.45
N THR A 64 29.61 5.58 -42.68
CA THR A 64 28.49 5.96 -41.82
C THR A 64 27.34 4.96 -41.94
N SER A 65 27.04 4.50 -43.16
CA SER A 65 26.04 3.46 -43.41
C SER A 65 26.44 2.14 -42.75
N LYS A 66 27.72 1.76 -42.85
CA LYS A 66 28.26 0.57 -42.18
C LYS A 66 28.11 0.68 -40.66
N GLU A 67 28.49 1.80 -40.05
CA GLU A 67 28.39 1.97 -38.60
C GLU A 67 26.93 1.89 -38.09
N ILE A 68 25.98 2.46 -38.82
CA ILE A 68 24.55 2.35 -38.51
C ILE A 68 24.09 0.89 -38.62
N ASN A 69 24.50 0.19 -39.68
CA ASN A 69 24.11 -1.20 -39.92
C ASN A 69 24.74 -2.17 -38.90
N ASP A 70 25.98 -1.94 -38.50
CA ASP A 70 26.68 -2.72 -37.48
C ASP A 70 25.96 -2.59 -36.12
N ASN A 71 25.58 -1.37 -35.73
CA ASN A 71 24.80 -1.14 -34.49
C ASN A 71 23.40 -1.76 -34.56
N LYS A 72 22.71 -1.65 -35.70
CA LYS A 72 21.42 -2.32 -35.92
C LYS A 72 21.55 -3.83 -35.76
N THR A 73 22.59 -4.42 -36.33
CA THR A 73 22.86 -5.86 -36.27
C THR A 73 23.20 -6.29 -34.84
N ALA A 74 24.00 -5.51 -34.11
CA ALA A 74 24.29 -5.73 -32.70
C ALA A 74 23.02 -5.75 -31.84
N LEU A 75 22.09 -4.81 -32.07
CA LEU A 75 20.81 -4.76 -31.36
C LEU A 75 19.91 -5.97 -31.66
N LEU A 76 19.82 -6.38 -32.92
CA LEU A 76 19.04 -7.57 -33.32
C LEU A 76 19.62 -8.85 -32.70
N ASN A 77 20.95 -8.99 -32.72
CA ASN A 77 21.65 -10.11 -32.11
C ASN A 77 21.42 -10.13 -30.59
N LEU A 78 21.58 -8.99 -29.92
CA LEU A 78 21.32 -8.84 -28.49
C LEU A 78 19.90 -9.30 -28.13
N ASN A 79 18.89 -8.85 -28.87
CA ASN A 79 17.51 -9.20 -28.63
C ASN A 79 17.25 -10.71 -28.83
N SER A 80 17.81 -11.29 -29.89
CA SER A 80 17.72 -12.73 -30.17
C SER A 80 18.38 -13.57 -29.07
N THR A 81 19.62 -13.22 -28.69
CA THR A 81 20.37 -13.93 -27.65
C THR A 81 19.70 -13.78 -26.28
N LEU A 82 19.21 -12.59 -25.92
CA LEU A 82 18.48 -12.37 -24.67
C LEU A 82 17.19 -13.20 -24.63
N SER A 83 16.42 -13.21 -25.72
CA SER A 83 15.19 -14.00 -25.82
C SER A 83 15.46 -15.49 -25.67
N GLN A 84 16.56 -15.98 -26.25
CA GLN A 84 16.98 -17.38 -26.12
C GLN A 84 17.46 -17.70 -24.70
N ALA A 85 18.28 -16.83 -24.10
CA ALA A 85 18.75 -17.00 -22.73
C ALA A 85 17.61 -17.00 -21.71
N ILE A 86 16.60 -16.16 -21.88
CA ILE A 86 15.38 -16.18 -21.05
C ILE A 86 14.66 -17.51 -21.22
N LYS A 87 14.44 -17.98 -22.45
CA LYS A 87 13.79 -19.27 -22.71
C LYS A 87 14.54 -20.43 -22.07
N ASP A 88 15.86 -20.44 -22.17
CA ASP A 88 16.69 -21.50 -21.61
C ASP A 88 16.73 -21.43 -20.08
N TYR A 89 16.78 -20.22 -19.50
CA TYR A 89 16.67 -20.02 -18.06
C TYR A 89 15.32 -20.52 -17.53
N THR A 90 14.21 -20.17 -18.19
CA THR A 90 12.86 -20.64 -17.84
C THR A 90 12.69 -22.15 -17.98
N LYS A 91 13.43 -22.82 -18.87
CA LYS A 91 13.43 -24.29 -18.95
C LYS A 91 14.22 -24.94 -17.82
N THR A 92 15.29 -24.28 -17.35
CA THR A 92 16.14 -24.81 -16.27
C THR A 92 15.60 -24.53 -14.87
N VAL A 93 14.82 -23.47 -14.71
CA VAL A 93 14.09 -23.18 -13.49
C VAL A 93 12.72 -23.81 -13.62
N ASP A 94 12.46 -24.91 -12.90
CA ASP A 94 11.13 -25.53 -12.78
C ASP A 94 10.19 -24.61 -11.99
N MET A 95 9.88 -23.45 -12.57
CA MET A 95 9.05 -22.42 -11.97
C MET A 95 7.63 -22.96 -11.76
N ASP A 96 7.15 -23.79 -12.70
CA ASP A 96 5.85 -24.44 -12.60
C ASP A 96 5.83 -25.43 -11.43
N GLY A 97 6.87 -26.25 -11.26
CA GLY A 97 7.02 -27.13 -10.11
C GLY A 97 7.11 -26.37 -8.78
N ALA A 98 7.92 -25.32 -8.72
CA ALA A 98 8.08 -24.49 -7.53
C ALA A 98 6.79 -23.74 -7.15
N LEU A 99 6.00 -23.31 -8.14
CA LEU A 99 4.70 -22.68 -7.93
C LEU A 99 3.65 -23.70 -7.46
N GLN A 100 3.64 -24.91 -8.03
CA GLN A 100 2.76 -25.99 -7.57
C GLN A 100 3.09 -26.41 -6.13
N GLU A 101 4.37 -26.53 -5.79
CA GLU A 101 4.81 -26.86 -4.44
C GLU A 101 4.44 -25.77 -3.45
N ASN A 102 4.67 -24.50 -3.78
CA ASN A 102 4.22 -23.37 -2.96
C ASN A 102 2.69 -23.34 -2.78
N GLY A 103 1.92 -23.64 -3.83
CA GLY A 103 0.47 -23.73 -3.73
C GLY A 103 0.01 -24.81 -2.77
N LYS A 104 0.65 -26.00 -2.80
CA LYS A 104 0.40 -27.08 -1.84
C LYS A 104 0.76 -26.66 -0.42
N LEU A 105 1.92 -26.04 -0.22
CA LEU A 105 2.36 -25.55 1.09
C LEU A 105 1.41 -24.49 1.66
N GLN A 106 0.98 -23.52 0.86
CA GLN A 106 -0.01 -22.52 1.30
C GLN A 106 -1.35 -23.14 1.68
N THR A 107 -1.77 -24.18 0.97
CA THR A 107 -3.00 -24.91 1.31
C THR A 107 -2.83 -25.63 2.64
N ALA A 108 -1.71 -26.31 2.85
CA ALA A 108 -1.41 -26.98 4.12
C ALA A 108 -1.33 -25.98 5.29
N ILE A 109 -0.70 -24.82 5.09
CA ILE A 109 -0.63 -23.75 6.09
C ILE A 109 -2.04 -23.27 6.47
N LYS A 110 -2.91 -23.00 5.49
CA LYS A 110 -4.29 -22.58 5.76
C LYS A 110 -5.09 -23.63 6.53
N THR A 111 -4.89 -24.92 6.22
CA THR A 111 -5.54 -25.99 6.96
C THR A 111 -5.06 -26.02 8.41
N LEU A 112 -3.75 -25.91 8.64
CA LEU A 112 -3.17 -25.88 9.99
C LEU A 112 -3.61 -24.63 10.78
N GLU A 113 -3.69 -23.47 10.15
CA GLU A 113 -4.22 -22.24 10.77
C GLU A 113 -5.68 -22.41 11.18
N LYS A 114 -6.49 -23.08 10.34
CA LYS A 114 -7.87 -23.39 10.66
C LYS A 114 -7.98 -24.37 11.84
N GLU A 115 -7.21 -25.46 11.82
CA GLU A 115 -7.17 -26.43 12.92
C GLU A 115 -6.73 -25.78 14.24
N LEU A 116 -5.74 -24.87 14.19
CA LEU A 116 -5.31 -24.08 15.35
C LEU A 116 -6.44 -23.18 15.87
N SER A 117 -7.16 -22.51 14.98
CA SER A 117 -8.29 -21.65 15.35
C SER A 117 -9.41 -22.46 16.03
N GLU A 118 -9.77 -23.61 15.45
CA GLU A 118 -10.78 -24.52 16.00
C GLU A 118 -10.34 -25.03 17.39
N ALA A 119 -9.08 -25.45 17.54
CA ALA A 119 -8.54 -25.87 18.84
C ALA A 119 -8.54 -24.75 19.89
N SER A 120 -8.23 -23.51 19.48
CA SER A 120 -8.28 -22.35 20.38
C SER A 120 -9.71 -21.99 20.80
N GLU A 121 -10.68 -22.11 19.90
CA GLU A 121 -12.09 -21.92 20.22
C GLU A 121 -12.60 -23.00 21.19
N ASP A 122 -12.20 -24.25 20.97
CA ASP A 122 -12.51 -25.38 21.86
C ASP A 122 -11.89 -25.18 23.26
N GLU A 123 -10.64 -24.72 23.34
CA GLU A 123 -9.99 -24.37 24.60
C GLU A 123 -10.75 -23.24 25.32
N GLN A 124 -11.08 -22.15 24.61
CA GLN A 124 -11.83 -21.04 25.19
C GLN A 124 -13.23 -21.47 25.65
N SER A 125 -13.90 -22.32 24.88
CA SER A 125 -15.20 -22.90 25.24
C SER A 125 -15.08 -23.78 26.49
N ALA A 126 -14.02 -24.58 26.59
CA ALA A 126 -13.72 -25.39 27.77
C ALA A 126 -13.44 -24.53 29.02
N LEU A 127 -12.67 -23.45 28.87
CA LEU A 127 -12.40 -22.49 29.96
C LEU A 127 -13.66 -21.75 30.41
N VAL A 128 -14.50 -21.29 29.46
CA VAL A 128 -15.80 -20.67 29.79
C VAL A 128 -16.70 -21.67 30.50
N ARG A 129 -16.73 -22.93 30.03
CA ARG A 129 -17.50 -23.99 30.68
C ARG A 129 -17.01 -24.25 32.11
N ASP A 130 -15.70 -24.29 32.32
CA ASP A 130 -15.11 -24.47 33.65
C ASP A 130 -15.44 -23.29 34.58
N GLU A 131 -15.35 -22.05 34.08
CA GLU A 131 -15.72 -20.86 34.87
C GLU A 131 -17.23 -20.80 35.17
N VAL A 132 -18.10 -21.27 34.25
CA VAL A 132 -19.54 -21.43 34.52
C VAL A 132 -19.81 -22.47 35.60
N LEU A 133 -19.08 -23.59 35.59
CA LEU A 133 -19.19 -24.61 36.63
C LEU A 133 -18.69 -24.08 37.98
N ARG A 134 -17.60 -23.31 37.98
CA ARG A 134 -17.01 -22.70 39.17
C ARG A 134 -17.89 -21.60 39.77
N THR A 135 -18.56 -20.81 38.92
CA THR A 135 -19.45 -19.72 39.36
C THR A 135 -20.82 -20.20 39.82
N ARG A 136 -21.22 -21.45 39.50
CA ARG A 136 -22.50 -22.02 39.95
C ARG A 136 -22.61 -22.15 41.48
N ASP A 137 -21.48 -22.20 42.18
CA ASP A 137 -21.42 -22.25 43.65
C ASP A 137 -21.08 -20.90 44.32
N THR A 138 -20.77 -19.83 43.58
CA THR A 138 -20.50 -18.51 44.15
C THR A 138 -21.70 -17.58 44.02
N ASN A 139 -22.32 -17.29 45.18
CA ASN A 139 -23.40 -16.34 45.36
C ASN A 139 -23.09 -14.97 44.72
N VAL A 140 -24.00 -14.48 43.89
CA VAL A 140 -23.92 -13.31 43.03
C VAL A 140 -23.45 -12.07 43.80
N THR A 141 -22.29 -11.51 43.44
CA THR A 141 -21.79 -10.26 44.02
C THR A 141 -22.45 -9.04 43.37
N ARG A 142 -22.72 -8.02 44.21
CA ARG A 142 -23.57 -6.82 44.01
C ARG A 142 -23.10 -5.81 42.94
N HIS A 143 -22.29 -6.17 41.95
CA HIS A 143 -21.67 -5.20 41.02
C HIS A 143 -22.03 -5.45 39.55
N GLN A 144 -23.30 -5.69 39.26
CA GLN A 144 -23.80 -5.76 37.87
C GLN A 144 -24.29 -4.37 37.43
N LEU A 145 -23.73 -3.83 36.34
CA LEU A 145 -24.28 -2.65 35.68
C LEU A 145 -25.55 -3.04 34.91
N PHE A 146 -26.64 -2.31 35.16
CA PHE A 146 -27.92 -2.52 34.50
C PHE A 146 -28.18 -1.42 33.46
N LEU A 147 -28.61 -1.81 32.26
CA LEU A 147 -29.16 -0.89 31.26
C LEU A 147 -30.63 -1.23 31.07
N LEU A 148 -31.53 -0.27 31.30
CA LEU A 148 -32.99 -0.44 31.14
C LEU A 148 -33.56 -1.68 31.89
N GLY A 149 -33.04 -1.95 33.09
CA GLY A 149 -33.49 -3.07 33.93
C GLY A 149 -32.95 -4.44 33.53
N ARG A 150 -32.05 -4.54 32.54
CA ARG A 150 -31.38 -5.80 32.17
C ARG A 150 -29.90 -5.76 32.52
N PRO A 151 -29.32 -6.87 33.03
CA PRO A 151 -27.89 -6.93 33.33
C PRO A 151 -27.08 -6.87 32.03
N LEU A 152 -26.11 -5.97 31.96
CA LEU A 152 -25.22 -5.83 30.81
C LEU A 152 -24.26 -7.03 30.74
N ARG A 153 -24.23 -7.70 29.59
CA ARG A 153 -23.21 -8.72 29.32
C ARG A 153 -21.90 -8.04 28.90
N PRO A 154 -20.71 -8.60 29.21
CA PRO A 154 -19.42 -8.05 28.78
C PRO A 154 -19.31 -7.84 27.27
N SER A 155 -20.00 -8.65 26.47
CA SER A 155 -20.08 -8.49 25.01
C SER A 155 -20.73 -7.18 24.54
N PHE A 156 -21.44 -6.45 25.40
CA PHE A 156 -22.05 -5.15 25.08
C PHE A 156 -21.09 -3.96 25.26
N ILE A 157 -19.91 -4.15 25.85
CA ILE A 157 -18.93 -3.08 26.07
C ILE A 157 -18.50 -2.41 24.74
N PRO A 158 -18.18 -3.15 23.65
CA PRO A 158 -17.83 -2.55 22.37
C PRO A 158 -18.99 -1.77 21.74
N PHE A 159 -20.22 -2.27 21.90
CA PHE A 159 -21.42 -1.61 21.38
C PHE A 159 -21.70 -0.29 22.09
N LEU A 160 -21.48 -0.21 23.41
CA LEU A 160 -21.60 1.03 24.16
C LEU A 160 -20.56 2.07 23.72
N TRP A 161 -19.34 1.62 23.41
CA TRP A 161 -18.30 2.48 22.82
C TRP A 161 -18.73 3.03 21.46
N ALA A 162 -19.20 2.17 20.56
CA ALA A 162 -19.68 2.59 19.25
C ALA A 162 -20.87 3.56 19.34
N LEU A 163 -21.81 3.29 20.24
CA LEU A 163 -22.97 4.13 20.51
C LEU A 163 -22.56 5.51 21.05
N SER A 164 -21.55 5.56 21.94
CA SER A 164 -21.00 6.82 22.46
C SER A 164 -20.38 7.67 21.34
N ILE A 165 -19.57 7.07 20.47
CA ILE A 165 -18.97 7.76 19.31
C ILE A 165 -20.07 8.27 18.36
N LEU A 166 -21.11 7.46 18.13
CA LEU A 166 -22.26 7.85 17.31
C LEU A 166 -23.00 9.06 17.90
N PHE A 167 -23.26 9.07 19.20
CA PHE A 167 -23.90 10.22 19.86
C PHE A 167 -23.03 11.48 19.82
N ILE A 168 -21.71 11.35 19.93
CA ILE A 168 -20.78 12.48 19.75
C ILE A 168 -20.87 13.01 18.32
N GLY A 169 -20.83 12.14 17.32
CA GLY A 169 -20.94 12.52 15.90
C GLY A 169 -22.26 13.21 15.56
N VAL A 170 -23.38 12.68 16.07
CA VAL A 170 -24.71 13.31 15.92
C VAL A 170 -24.75 14.66 16.62
N SER A 171 -24.16 14.79 17.80
CA SER A 171 -24.10 16.07 18.52
C SER A 171 -23.31 17.12 17.74
N VAL A 172 -22.16 16.74 17.15
CA VAL A 172 -21.37 17.64 16.29
C VAL A 172 -22.17 18.06 15.05
N LEU A 173 -22.84 17.12 14.37
CA LEU A 173 -23.68 17.44 13.21
C LEU A 173 -24.80 18.42 13.56
N LEU A 174 -25.49 18.21 14.69
CA LEU A 174 -26.51 19.14 15.16
C LEU A 174 -25.92 20.52 15.45
N ILE A 175 -24.76 20.60 16.09
CA ILE A 175 -24.08 21.88 16.33
C ILE A 175 -23.74 22.57 15.00
N THR A 176 -23.21 21.86 14.01
CA THR A 176 -22.88 22.46 12.70
C THR A 176 -24.11 22.93 11.92
N GLN A 177 -25.26 22.28 12.13
CA GLN A 177 -26.52 22.63 11.46
C GLN A 177 -27.18 23.87 12.09
N PHE A 178 -27.16 23.97 13.43
CA PHE A 178 -27.79 25.09 14.14
C PHE A 178 -26.85 26.29 14.33
N PHE A 179 -25.54 26.07 14.30
CA PHE A 179 -24.50 27.10 14.41
C PHE A 179 -23.45 26.88 13.32
N PRO A 180 -23.66 27.39 12.10
CA PRO A 180 -22.69 27.26 11.01
C PRO A 180 -21.46 28.11 11.30
N ILE A 181 -20.44 27.51 11.92
CA ILE A 181 -19.14 28.15 12.14
C ILE A 181 -18.28 27.93 10.88
N PRO A 182 -17.77 28.99 10.22
CA PRO A 182 -16.88 28.85 9.07
C PRO A 182 -15.64 28.02 9.43
N VAL A 183 -15.21 27.12 8.53
CA VAL A 183 -14.12 26.17 8.80
C VAL A 183 -12.78 26.85 9.13
N GLU A 184 -12.57 28.09 8.67
CA GLU A 184 -11.41 28.91 9.04
C GLU A 184 -11.37 29.33 10.53
N GLN A 185 -12.48 29.19 11.25
CA GLN A 185 -12.60 29.60 12.64
C GLN A 185 -12.44 28.45 13.65
N TRP A 186 -12.17 27.22 13.21
CA TRP A 186 -11.93 26.06 14.11
C TRP A 186 -10.91 26.30 15.23
N PRO A 187 -9.79 27.02 15.01
CA PRO A 187 -8.88 27.39 16.09
C PRO A 187 -9.54 28.27 17.17
N TYR A 188 -10.47 29.15 16.77
CA TYR A 188 -11.24 29.98 17.69
C TYR A 188 -12.31 29.18 18.43
N VAL A 189 -12.87 28.12 17.83
CA VAL A 189 -13.79 27.20 18.52
C VAL A 189 -13.08 26.44 19.63
N LEU A 190 -11.89 25.90 19.37
CA LEU A 190 -11.09 25.22 20.39
C LEU A 190 -10.67 26.20 21.51
N ALA A 191 -10.30 27.43 21.16
CA ALA A 191 -10.01 28.48 22.14
C ALA A 191 -11.25 28.89 22.93
N TYR A 192 -12.43 28.91 22.31
CA TYR A 192 -13.71 29.25 22.96
C TYR A 192 -14.16 28.13 23.91
N ILE A 193 -14.03 26.86 23.52
CA ILE A 193 -14.26 25.70 24.41
C ILE A 193 -13.30 25.76 25.60
N GLY A 194 -12.01 26.02 25.37
CA GLY A 194 -11.04 26.22 26.45
C GLY A 194 -11.42 27.36 27.39
N ARG A 195 -11.98 28.46 26.86
CA ARG A 195 -12.45 29.61 27.64
C ARG A 195 -13.71 29.32 28.45
N ILE A 196 -14.65 28.54 27.89
CA ILE A 196 -15.84 28.02 28.60
C ILE A 196 -15.40 27.20 29.82
N PHE A 197 -14.40 26.32 29.67
CA PHE A 197 -13.87 25.54 30.81
C PHE A 197 -12.95 26.33 31.74
N ALA A 198 -12.46 27.50 31.34
CA ALA A 198 -11.69 28.40 32.20
C ALA A 198 -12.59 29.28 33.09
N GLU A 199 -13.88 29.36 32.80
CA GLU A 199 -14.79 30.24 33.53
C GLU A 199 -15.33 29.55 34.80
N PRO A 200 -15.06 30.09 36.00
CA PRO A 200 -15.38 29.43 37.27
C PRO A 200 -16.89 29.26 37.50
N TRP A 201 -17.72 30.10 36.87
CA TRP A 201 -19.17 30.02 36.94
C TRP A 201 -19.74 28.74 36.30
N ILE A 202 -19.08 28.23 35.25
CA ILE A 202 -19.49 27.01 34.55
C ILE A 202 -19.17 25.79 35.42
N TRP A 203 -18.04 25.79 36.13
CA TRP A 203 -17.73 24.77 37.12
C TRP A 203 -18.72 24.77 38.28
N MET A 204 -19.12 25.96 38.75
CA MET A 204 -20.14 26.09 39.80
C MET A 204 -21.51 25.56 39.36
N SER A 205 -21.95 25.85 38.14
CA SER A 205 -23.24 25.36 37.64
C SER A 205 -23.21 23.85 37.38
N LEU A 206 -22.09 23.32 36.88
CA LEU A 206 -21.91 21.89 36.65
C LEU A 206 -21.86 21.12 37.96
N LEU A 207 -21.11 21.61 38.96
CA LEU A 207 -21.05 21.05 40.31
C LEU A 207 -22.41 21.12 41.00
N GLY A 208 -23.12 22.25 40.86
CA GLY A 208 -24.48 22.40 41.38
C GLY A 208 -25.44 21.37 40.78
N SER A 209 -25.42 21.17 39.46
CA SER A 209 -26.26 20.16 38.81
C SER A 209 -25.88 18.73 39.24
N ALA A 210 -24.59 18.44 39.37
CA ALA A 210 -24.11 17.15 39.86
C ALA A 210 -24.56 16.88 41.31
N CYS A 211 -24.48 17.88 42.19
CA CYS A 211 -24.96 17.76 43.57
C CYS A 211 -26.46 17.48 43.63
N ILE A 212 -27.27 18.11 42.78
CA ILE A 212 -28.71 17.84 42.69
C ILE A 212 -28.96 16.39 42.27
N VAL A 213 -28.25 15.90 41.23
CA VAL A 213 -28.38 14.52 40.76
C VAL A 213 -27.96 13.52 41.84
N ILE A 214 -26.84 13.77 42.52
CA ILE A 214 -26.36 12.95 43.63
C ILE A 214 -27.40 12.93 44.76
N PHE A 215 -27.98 14.08 45.10
CA PHE A 215 -29.01 14.18 46.13
C PHE A 215 -30.25 13.33 45.78
N PHE A 216 -30.74 13.40 44.54
CA PHE A 216 -31.84 12.55 44.06
C PHE A 216 -31.47 11.06 44.05
N LEU A 217 -30.25 10.71 43.66
CA LEU A 217 -29.77 9.32 43.68
C LEU A 217 -29.69 8.78 45.10
N VAL A 218 -29.22 9.57 46.06
CA VAL A 218 -29.16 9.20 47.48
C VAL A 218 -30.56 9.02 48.05
N LEU A 219 -31.50 9.94 47.77
CA LEU A 219 -32.92 9.80 48.14
C LEU A 219 -33.57 8.54 47.58
N LYS A 220 -33.24 8.18 46.34
CA LYS A 220 -33.70 6.94 45.71
C LYS A 220 -33.09 5.69 46.37
N LEU A 221 -31.82 5.74 46.74
CA LEU A 221 -31.10 4.63 47.40
C LEU A 221 -31.62 4.38 48.82
N ILE A 222 -32.03 5.44 49.52
CA ILE A 222 -32.67 5.38 50.85
C ILE A 222 -34.14 4.92 50.75
N GLY A 223 -34.72 4.83 49.55
CA GLY A 223 -36.07 4.28 49.32
C GLY A 223 -37.21 5.28 49.50
N PHE A 224 -36.92 6.58 49.42
CA PHE A 224 -37.93 7.64 49.57
C PHE A 224 -38.85 7.79 48.34
N PHE A 225 -38.38 7.35 47.16
CA PHE A 225 -39.17 7.24 45.94
C PHE A 225 -39.17 5.77 45.51
N LYS A 226 -40.34 5.13 45.55
CA LYS A 226 -40.58 3.82 44.92
C LYS A 226 -40.68 3.96 43.41
#